data_AF-A0A6N2XA73-F1
#
_entry.id   AF-A0A6N2XA73-F1
#
_cell.length_a   1.000
_cell.length_b   1.000
_cell.length_c   1.000
_cell.angle_alpha   90.00
_cell.angle_beta   90.00
_cell.angle_gamma   90.00
#
_symmetry.space_group_name_H-M   'P 1'
#
loop_
_entity.id
_entity.type
_entity.pdbx_description
1 polymer ?
#
loop_
_entity_poly.entity_id
_entity_poly.type
_entity_poly.pdbx_seq_one_letter_code
_entity_poly.pdbx_strand_id
1 'polypeptide(L)'
;MLSAEKLRWNGNFLWTLDSNKSELTRLGFASSGDSLLRLEAVSLDEELLRALDFVQYDDSTFIIPDYSGDSRFCLVSRQGKLLRKIGTIPTTNEDTLKNARPALAQAWWSFIDYNPRNGVLAAVTQLGEVLEIYNLKDSTHIVRIGPNGEPEFQIAQGYGIPTGIMGFSDIQVTDSAIYVVFQGRAFKDIMQKAKQGINLPDGGQYIYVFSLEGKPLRKYVLDHYIHGISVDEQKGIIIATDVNKDEPIIEYRYHSAAKEKTHLVRIKNKPVLSYDDSVM
;
A
#
# COMPACT_ATOMS: atom_id res chain seq x y z
N MET A 1 23.15 -11.20 3.75
CA MET A 1 22.25 -10.04 3.91
C MET A 1 20.89 -10.45 3.39
N LEU A 2 19.81 -10.26 4.17
CA LEU A 2 18.46 -10.48 3.66
C LEU A 2 18.21 -9.40 2.60
N SER A 3 18.01 -9.81 1.35
CA SER A 3 17.56 -8.92 0.27
C SER A 3 16.07 -9.10 0.18
N ALA A 4 15.32 -8.17 0.76
CA ALA A 4 13.86 -8.23 0.82
C ALA A 4 13.29 -6.81 0.77
N GLU A 5 12.55 -6.49 -0.28
CA GLU A 5 11.87 -5.21 -0.46
C GLU A 5 10.48 -5.19 0.21
N LYS A 6 9.80 -6.35 0.29
CA LYS A 6 8.49 -6.48 0.96
C LYS A 6 8.41 -7.70 1.85
N LEU A 7 7.67 -7.55 2.95
CA LEU A 7 7.50 -8.57 3.97
C LEU A 7 6.00 -8.69 4.33
N ARG A 8 5.51 -9.92 4.48
CA ARG A 8 4.12 -10.23 4.86
C ARG A 8 4.09 -11.24 6.00
N TRP A 9 3.65 -10.80 7.17
CA TRP A 9 3.50 -11.63 8.37
C TRP A 9 2.06 -12.06 8.53
N ASN A 10 1.80 -13.36 8.72
CA ASN A 10 0.44 -13.87 8.91
C ASN A 10 0.16 -14.40 10.33
N GLY A 11 1.07 -14.21 11.28
CA GLY A 11 0.98 -14.74 12.64
C GLY A 11 1.76 -16.04 12.88
N ASN A 12 2.07 -16.80 11.82
CA ASN A 12 2.77 -18.08 11.92
C ASN A 12 4.10 -18.10 11.16
N PHE A 13 4.11 -17.52 9.97
CA PHE A 13 5.29 -17.45 9.11
C PHE A 13 5.34 -16.11 8.37
N LEU A 14 6.51 -15.81 7.83
CA LEU A 14 6.81 -14.59 7.11
C LEU A 14 7.04 -14.92 5.64
N TRP A 15 6.43 -14.18 4.75
CA TRP A 15 6.85 -14.13 3.35
C TRP A 15 7.72 -12.91 3.10
N THR A 16 8.74 -13.06 2.27
CA THR A 16 9.59 -11.97 1.79
C THR A 16 9.64 -11.97 0.27
N LEU A 17 9.60 -10.80 -0.35
CA LEU A 17 9.84 -10.61 -1.78
C LEU A 17 11.22 -10.01 -1.99
N ASP A 18 12.05 -10.67 -2.80
CA ASP A 18 13.27 -10.13 -3.40
C ASP A 18 12.98 -9.78 -4.86
N SER A 19 12.73 -8.51 -5.13
CA SER A 19 12.36 -8.01 -6.46
C SER A 19 13.50 -8.16 -7.48
N ASN A 20 14.76 -8.20 -7.04
CA ASN A 20 15.91 -8.32 -7.94
C ASN A 20 16.16 -9.76 -8.35
N LYS A 21 15.79 -10.73 -7.50
CA LYS A 21 15.82 -12.16 -7.83
C LYS A 21 14.50 -12.68 -8.40
N SER A 22 13.47 -11.84 -8.45
CA SER A 22 12.10 -12.25 -8.76
C SER A 22 11.69 -13.46 -7.92
N GLU A 23 11.87 -13.40 -6.60
CA GLU A 23 11.69 -14.55 -5.72
C GLU A 23 10.87 -14.21 -4.47
N LEU A 24 9.87 -15.04 -4.16
CA LEU A 24 9.21 -15.06 -2.86
C LEU A 24 9.84 -16.15 -1.99
N THR A 25 10.22 -15.81 -0.76
CA THR A 25 10.75 -16.78 0.21
C THR A 25 9.86 -16.81 1.46
N ARG A 26 9.47 -18.01 1.90
CA ARG A 26 8.78 -18.22 3.17
C ARG A 26 9.78 -18.55 4.25
N LEU A 27 9.70 -17.84 5.36
CA LEU A 27 10.51 -18.01 6.54
C LEU A 27 9.62 -18.42 7.72
N GLY A 28 10.06 -19.41 8.49
CA GLY A 28 9.43 -19.83 9.73
C GLY A 28 10.39 -19.70 10.90
N PHE A 29 9.87 -19.63 12.11
CA PHE A 29 10.71 -19.65 13.31
C PHE A 29 11.17 -21.08 13.61
N ALA A 30 12.45 -21.22 13.97
CA ALA A 30 12.94 -22.45 14.58
C ALA A 30 12.21 -22.68 15.92
N SER A 31 12.12 -23.94 16.37
CA SER A 31 11.46 -24.29 17.64
C SER A 31 12.08 -23.59 18.85
N SER A 32 13.34 -23.18 18.76
CA SER A 32 14.04 -22.36 19.77
C SER A 32 13.53 -20.92 19.86
N GLY A 33 12.88 -20.40 18.81
CA GLY A 33 12.41 -19.02 18.69
C GLY A 33 13.51 -17.99 18.40
N ASP A 34 14.78 -18.40 18.37
CA ASP A 34 15.94 -17.51 18.22
C ASP A 34 16.41 -17.33 16.77
N SER A 35 15.85 -18.10 15.84
CA SER A 35 16.33 -18.19 14.45
C SER A 35 15.17 -18.29 13.45
N LEU A 36 15.37 -17.73 12.26
CA LEU A 36 14.50 -17.90 11.10
C LEU A 36 15.05 -18.98 10.16
N LEU A 37 14.20 -19.91 9.76
CA LEU A 37 14.49 -20.99 8.82
C LEU A 37 13.82 -20.69 7.48
N ARG A 38 14.56 -20.85 6.39
CA ARG A 38 14.00 -20.82 5.03
C ARG A 38 13.18 -22.08 4.81
N LEU A 39 11.87 -21.94 4.70
CA LEU A 39 10.93 -23.05 4.52
C LEU A 39 10.68 -23.36 3.04
N GLU A 40 10.56 -22.33 2.21
CA GLU A 40 10.39 -22.48 0.76
C GLU A 40 10.84 -21.23 0.02
N ALA A 41 11.08 -21.41 -1.28
CA ALA A 41 11.43 -20.39 -2.24
C ALA A 41 10.58 -20.61 -3.49
N VAL A 42 10.04 -19.52 -4.03
CA VAL A 42 9.18 -19.51 -5.21
C VAL A 42 9.77 -18.48 -6.17
N SER A 43 10.42 -18.96 -7.22
CA SER A 43 10.87 -18.11 -8.33
C SER A 43 9.65 -17.69 -9.15
N LEU A 44 9.51 -16.40 -9.40
CA LEU A 44 8.44 -15.80 -10.18
C LEU A 44 8.82 -15.82 -11.67
N ASP A 45 7.86 -16.19 -12.53
CA ASP A 45 8.07 -16.23 -13.98
C ASP A 45 8.42 -14.83 -14.54
N GLU A 46 9.29 -14.81 -15.55
CA GLU A 46 9.78 -13.57 -16.18
C GLU A 46 8.65 -12.70 -16.78
N GLU A 47 7.53 -13.33 -17.14
CA GLU A 47 6.34 -12.65 -17.68
C GLU A 47 5.64 -11.74 -16.66
N LEU A 48 5.89 -11.92 -15.36
CA LEU A 48 5.35 -11.06 -14.28
C LEU A 48 6.05 -9.71 -14.19
N LEU A 49 7.07 -9.47 -15.04
CA LEU A 49 7.96 -8.31 -14.96
C LEU A 49 8.56 -8.22 -13.54
N ARG A 50 8.83 -7.00 -13.06
CA ARG A 50 9.37 -6.77 -11.72
C ARG A 50 8.23 -6.66 -10.71
N ALA A 51 8.04 -7.70 -9.90
CA ALA A 51 7.16 -7.63 -8.74
C ALA A 51 7.74 -6.69 -7.68
N LEU A 52 6.94 -5.73 -7.19
CA LEU A 52 7.33 -4.76 -6.15
C LEU A 52 6.48 -4.87 -4.88
N ASP A 53 5.35 -5.58 -4.96
CA ASP A 53 4.50 -5.90 -3.82
C ASP A 53 3.74 -7.20 -4.08
N PHE A 54 3.21 -7.81 -3.03
CA PHE A 54 2.40 -9.03 -3.13
C PHE A 54 1.56 -9.22 -1.87
N VAL A 55 0.49 -10.01 -2.01
CA VAL A 55 -0.26 -10.60 -0.89
C VAL A 55 -0.51 -12.08 -1.17
N GLN A 56 -0.63 -12.87 -0.10
CA GLN A 56 -1.09 -14.25 -0.21
C GLN A 56 -2.63 -14.27 -0.21
N TYR A 57 -3.24 -14.76 -1.30
CA TYR A 57 -4.69 -14.87 -1.41
C TYR A 57 -5.21 -16.14 -0.71
N ASP A 58 -4.54 -17.27 -0.97
CA ASP A 58 -4.79 -18.55 -0.33
C ASP A 58 -3.50 -19.40 -0.28
N ASP A 59 -3.59 -20.67 0.10
CA ASP A 59 -2.43 -21.58 0.21
C ASP A 59 -1.77 -21.93 -1.13
N SER A 60 -2.38 -21.57 -2.25
CA SER A 60 -1.98 -21.91 -3.61
C SER A 60 -1.72 -20.69 -4.50
N THR A 61 -2.14 -19.50 -4.09
CA THR A 61 -2.20 -18.32 -4.96
C THR A 61 -1.70 -17.05 -4.26
N PHE A 62 -0.89 -16.28 -4.96
CA PHE A 62 -0.50 -14.91 -4.64
C PHE A 62 -1.22 -13.92 -5.57
N ILE A 63 -1.39 -12.69 -5.11
CA ILE A 63 -1.80 -11.54 -5.92
C ILE A 63 -0.66 -10.54 -5.95
N ILE A 64 -0.25 -10.14 -7.15
CA ILE A 64 0.88 -9.24 -7.41
C ILE A 64 0.40 -8.10 -8.32
N PRO A 65 0.73 -6.83 -8.05
CA PRO A 65 0.44 -5.72 -8.98
C PRO A 65 1.05 -5.96 -10.37
N ASP A 66 0.27 -5.73 -11.42
CA ASP A 66 0.71 -5.90 -12.80
C ASP A 66 1.33 -4.60 -13.34
N TYR A 67 2.65 -4.59 -13.52
CA TYR A 67 3.37 -3.43 -14.04
C TYR A 67 3.46 -3.38 -15.57
N SER A 68 2.86 -4.34 -16.29
CA SER A 68 2.76 -4.26 -17.76
C SER A 68 1.74 -3.23 -18.22
N GLY A 69 0.74 -2.97 -17.36
CA GLY A 69 -0.41 -2.11 -17.66
C GLY A 69 -1.51 -2.79 -18.49
N ASP A 70 -1.42 -4.10 -18.74
CA ASP A 70 -2.50 -4.88 -19.35
C ASP A 70 -3.66 -5.15 -18.39
N SER A 71 -3.36 -5.18 -17.09
CA SER A 71 -4.34 -5.40 -16.02
C SER A 71 -3.92 -4.67 -14.75
N ARG A 72 -4.70 -4.82 -13.67
CA ARG A 72 -4.33 -4.27 -12.37
C ARG A 72 -3.46 -5.25 -11.56
N PHE A 73 -3.79 -6.53 -11.58
CA PHE A 73 -3.11 -7.57 -10.80
C PHE A 73 -2.93 -8.87 -11.57
N CYS A 74 -1.84 -9.56 -11.27
CA CYS A 74 -1.57 -10.94 -11.65
C CYS A 74 -1.93 -11.88 -10.47
N LEU A 75 -2.70 -12.92 -10.74
CA LEU A 75 -2.80 -14.08 -9.85
C LEU A 75 -1.71 -15.06 -10.22
N VAL A 76 -0.92 -15.46 -9.22
CA VAL A 76 0.30 -16.25 -9.42
C VAL A 76 0.22 -17.49 -8.56
N SER A 77 0.53 -18.65 -9.12
CA SER A 77 0.52 -19.91 -8.37
C SER A 77 1.65 -19.95 -7.35
N ARG A 78 1.57 -20.91 -6.41
CA ARG A 78 2.66 -21.18 -5.46
C ARG A 78 3.93 -21.77 -6.10
N GLN A 79 3.89 -22.05 -7.40
CA GLN A 79 5.06 -22.39 -8.22
C GLN A 79 5.61 -21.18 -8.98
N GLY A 80 5.05 -19.97 -8.76
CA GLY A 80 5.51 -18.72 -9.37
C GLY A 80 4.97 -18.44 -10.77
N LYS A 81 3.99 -19.24 -11.23
CA LYS A 81 3.44 -19.13 -12.58
C LYS A 81 2.23 -18.21 -12.66
N LEU A 82 2.12 -17.41 -13.71
CA LEU A 82 0.92 -16.63 -13.95
C LEU A 82 -0.27 -17.56 -14.19
N LEU A 83 -1.32 -17.39 -13.40
CA LEU A 83 -2.58 -18.11 -13.56
C LEU A 83 -3.56 -17.30 -14.40
N ARG A 84 -3.72 -16.01 -14.06
CA ARG A 84 -4.58 -15.07 -14.79
C ARG A 84 -4.27 -13.63 -14.39
N LYS A 85 -4.68 -12.70 -15.23
CA LYS A 85 -4.68 -11.25 -14.98
C LYS A 85 -6.10 -10.78 -14.62
N ILE A 86 -6.23 -9.85 -13.67
CA ILE A 86 -7.52 -9.30 -13.21
C ILE A 86 -7.47 -7.79 -13.02
N GLY A 87 -8.64 -7.15 -13.10
CA GLY A 87 -8.82 -5.72 -12.89
C GLY A 87 -8.26 -4.86 -14.03
N THR A 88 -8.61 -3.59 -14.01
CA THR A 88 -8.13 -2.57 -14.94
C THR A 88 -7.63 -1.38 -14.13
N ILE A 89 -6.64 -0.65 -14.66
CA ILE A 89 -6.19 0.60 -14.04
C ILE A 89 -7.35 1.61 -14.14
N PRO A 90 -7.89 2.13 -13.01
CA PRO A 90 -9.06 2.99 -13.02
C PRO A 90 -8.68 4.43 -13.35
N THR A 91 -8.11 4.63 -14.55
CA THR A 91 -7.72 5.96 -15.03
C THR A 91 -8.75 6.58 -15.96
N THR A 92 -8.93 7.89 -15.84
CA THR A 92 -9.68 8.71 -16.80
C THR A 92 -8.84 9.14 -18.02
N ASN A 93 -7.52 8.90 -18.01
CA ASN A 93 -6.62 9.27 -19.11
C ASN A 93 -6.57 8.18 -20.20
N GLU A 94 -7.57 8.19 -21.08
CA GLU A 94 -7.70 7.21 -22.17
C GLU A 94 -6.48 7.17 -23.10
N ASP A 95 -5.87 8.33 -23.39
CA ASP A 95 -4.75 8.42 -24.32
C ASP A 95 -3.54 7.69 -23.77
N THR A 96 -3.27 7.83 -22.47
CA THR A 96 -2.15 7.15 -21.82
C THR A 96 -2.43 5.66 -21.66
N LEU A 97 -3.68 5.28 -21.41
CA LEU A 97 -4.11 3.88 -21.41
C LEU A 97 -3.97 3.21 -22.80
N LYS A 98 -4.12 3.97 -23.89
CA LYS A 98 -3.95 3.46 -25.25
C LYS A 98 -2.48 3.42 -25.68
N ASN A 99 -1.70 4.45 -25.34
CA ASN A 99 -0.41 4.69 -25.95
C ASN A 99 0.80 4.45 -25.02
N ALA A 100 0.59 4.34 -23.71
CA ALA A 100 1.68 4.30 -22.73
C ALA A 100 1.35 3.49 -21.45
N ARG A 101 0.74 2.31 -21.63
CA ARG A 101 0.34 1.41 -20.53
C ARG A 101 1.44 1.12 -19.49
N PRO A 102 2.70 0.84 -19.87
CA PRO A 102 3.73 0.59 -18.88
C PRO A 102 4.05 1.81 -18.02
N ALA A 103 4.07 3.01 -18.61
CA ALA A 103 4.27 4.25 -17.86
C ALA A 103 3.09 4.56 -16.95
N LEU A 104 1.86 4.27 -17.41
CA LEU A 104 0.66 4.35 -16.58
C LEU A 104 0.73 3.40 -15.38
N ALA A 105 1.06 2.12 -15.60
CA ALA A 105 1.16 1.14 -14.52
C ALA A 105 2.23 1.52 -13.48
N GLN A 106 3.35 2.09 -13.94
CA GLN A 106 4.38 2.66 -13.04
C GLN A 106 3.86 3.85 -12.25
N ALA A 107 3.12 4.78 -12.87
CA ALA A 107 2.52 5.91 -12.16
C ALA A 107 1.48 5.45 -11.12
N TRP A 108 0.78 4.35 -11.41
CA TRP A 108 -0.17 3.69 -10.52
C TRP A 108 0.48 2.71 -9.53
N TRP A 109 1.79 2.83 -9.30
CA TRP A 109 2.49 2.05 -8.27
C TRP A 109 1.71 2.12 -6.97
N SER A 110 1.26 0.95 -6.53
CA SER A 110 0.42 0.84 -5.36
C SER A 110 0.99 -0.07 -4.29
N PHE A 111 0.66 0.27 -3.06
CA PHE A 111 0.76 -0.61 -1.91
C PHE A 111 -0.55 -1.37 -1.79
N ILE A 112 -0.46 -2.67 -1.53
CA ILE A 112 -1.64 -3.52 -1.41
C ILE A 112 -1.70 -4.22 -0.05
N ASP A 113 -2.90 -4.55 0.38
CA ASP A 113 -3.11 -5.50 1.47
C ASP A 113 -4.41 -6.30 1.26
N TYR A 114 -4.47 -7.51 1.82
CA TYR A 114 -5.60 -8.41 1.66
C TYR A 114 -5.93 -9.10 2.97
N ASN A 115 -7.21 -9.07 3.35
CA ASN A 115 -7.70 -9.81 4.51
C ASN A 115 -8.59 -10.99 4.06
N PRO A 116 -8.15 -12.25 4.21
CA PRO A 116 -8.93 -13.42 3.82
C PRO A 116 -10.22 -13.61 4.63
N ARG A 117 -10.31 -13.07 5.85
CA ARG A 117 -11.49 -13.23 6.71
C ARG A 117 -12.69 -12.49 6.14
N ASN A 118 -12.49 -11.27 5.66
CA ASN A 118 -13.54 -10.48 5.02
C ASN A 118 -13.54 -10.61 3.48
N GLY A 119 -12.42 -10.97 2.86
CA GLY A 119 -12.29 -11.12 1.40
C GLY A 119 -11.92 -9.82 0.68
N VAL A 120 -11.52 -8.79 1.41
CA VAL A 120 -11.21 -7.46 0.86
C VAL A 120 -9.72 -7.37 0.53
N LEU A 121 -9.44 -7.14 -0.75
CA LEU A 121 -8.16 -6.67 -1.27
C LEU A 121 -8.27 -5.16 -1.45
N ALA A 122 -7.33 -4.39 -0.91
CA ALA A 122 -7.29 -2.96 -1.11
C ALA A 122 -5.93 -2.53 -1.67
N ALA A 123 -5.95 -1.46 -2.47
CA ALA A 123 -4.77 -0.86 -3.06
C ALA A 123 -4.80 0.66 -2.88
N VAL A 124 -3.66 1.25 -2.51
CA VAL A 124 -3.49 2.70 -2.49
C VAL A 124 -2.33 3.11 -3.37
N THR A 125 -2.50 4.20 -4.11
CA THR A 125 -1.51 4.67 -5.08
C THR A 125 -0.50 5.63 -4.45
N GLN A 126 0.78 5.40 -4.68
CA GLN A 126 1.85 6.22 -4.13
C GLN A 126 1.91 7.62 -4.77
N LEU A 127 1.56 7.74 -6.05
CA LEU A 127 1.73 8.98 -6.82
C LEU A 127 0.41 9.75 -7.06
N GLY A 128 -0.65 9.38 -6.33
CA GLY A 128 -1.97 10.01 -6.40
C GLY A 128 -2.73 9.82 -5.09
N GLU A 129 -3.93 10.36 -4.99
CA GLU A 129 -4.82 10.16 -3.83
C GLU A 129 -5.94 9.19 -4.21
N VAL A 130 -5.56 7.95 -4.53
CA VAL A 130 -6.51 6.90 -4.95
C VAL A 130 -6.46 5.71 -4.00
N LEU A 131 -7.65 5.28 -3.56
CA LEU A 131 -7.92 4.02 -2.85
C LEU A 131 -8.84 3.15 -3.70
N GLU A 132 -8.40 1.94 -4.02
CA GLU A 132 -9.21 0.91 -4.67
C GLU A 132 -9.51 -0.21 -3.67
N ILE A 133 -10.74 -0.73 -3.73
CA ILE A 133 -11.22 -1.79 -2.85
C ILE A 133 -11.91 -2.85 -3.71
N TYR A 134 -11.43 -4.07 -3.60
CA TYR A 134 -11.92 -5.24 -4.30
C TYR A 134 -12.42 -6.25 -3.28
N ASN A 135 -13.72 -6.52 -3.26
CA ASN A 135 -14.25 -7.66 -2.52
C ASN A 135 -14.21 -8.88 -3.44
N LEU A 136 -13.25 -9.78 -3.20
CA LEU A 136 -13.01 -10.93 -4.06
C LEU A 136 -14.09 -12.03 -3.92
N LYS A 137 -14.97 -11.94 -2.92
CA LYS A 137 -16.07 -12.90 -2.71
C LYS A 137 -17.28 -12.61 -3.57
N ASP A 138 -17.60 -11.34 -3.78
CA ASP A 138 -18.78 -10.90 -4.55
C ASP A 138 -18.41 -10.08 -5.80
N SER A 139 -17.12 -9.88 -6.05
CA SER A 139 -16.56 -9.11 -7.18
C SER A 139 -16.87 -7.61 -7.15
N THR A 140 -17.31 -7.06 -6.01
CA THR A 140 -17.49 -5.61 -5.86
C THR A 140 -16.15 -4.90 -6.01
N HIS A 141 -16.12 -3.85 -6.84
CA HIS A 141 -14.96 -2.97 -7.02
C HIS A 141 -15.38 -1.53 -6.74
N ILE A 142 -14.65 -0.87 -5.84
CA ILE A 142 -14.90 0.51 -5.42
C ILE A 142 -13.61 1.31 -5.58
N VAL A 143 -13.71 2.44 -6.27
CA VAL A 143 -12.61 3.41 -6.38
C VAL A 143 -12.99 4.68 -5.61
N ARG A 144 -12.04 5.21 -4.84
CA ARG A 144 -12.16 6.48 -4.12
C ARG A 144 -11.00 7.37 -4.52
N ILE A 145 -11.32 8.51 -5.12
CA ILE A 145 -10.35 9.50 -5.56
C ILE A 145 -10.49 10.73 -4.68
N GLY A 146 -9.38 11.15 -4.08
CA GLY A 146 -9.33 12.35 -3.25
C GLY A 146 -9.14 13.63 -4.03
N PRO A 147 -9.09 14.77 -3.31
CA PRO A 147 -8.94 16.09 -3.93
C PRO A 147 -7.69 16.24 -4.81
N ASN A 148 -6.64 15.46 -4.57
CA ASN A 148 -5.42 15.49 -5.39
C ASN A 148 -5.48 14.59 -6.63
N GLY A 149 -6.57 13.87 -6.86
CA GLY A 149 -6.81 13.12 -8.09
C GLY A 149 -5.97 11.86 -8.27
N GLU A 150 -6.03 11.34 -9.49
CA GLU A 150 -5.18 10.26 -10.01
C GLU A 150 -3.71 10.68 -10.11
N PRO A 151 -2.78 9.74 -10.38
CA PRO A 151 -1.40 10.09 -10.68
C PRO A 151 -1.25 11.06 -11.85
N GLU A 152 -0.64 12.22 -11.59
CA GLU A 152 -0.19 13.15 -12.63
C GLU A 152 1.28 12.89 -12.96
N PHE A 153 1.58 12.69 -14.24
CA PHE A 153 2.94 12.42 -14.71
C PHE A 153 3.16 12.86 -16.15
N GLN A 154 4.44 13.03 -16.51
CA GLN A 154 4.90 13.23 -17.88
C GLN A 154 5.65 12.00 -18.35
N ILE A 155 5.54 11.66 -19.63
CA ILE A 155 6.31 10.57 -20.21
C ILE A 155 7.65 11.11 -20.70
N ALA A 156 8.74 10.58 -20.15
CA ALA A 156 10.09 10.87 -20.61
C ALA A 156 10.87 9.56 -20.76
N GLN A 157 11.44 9.32 -21.95
CA GLN A 157 12.21 8.10 -22.25
C GLN A 157 11.48 6.79 -21.93
N GLY A 158 10.15 6.76 -22.06
CA GLY A 158 9.31 5.59 -21.75
C GLY A 158 8.92 5.44 -20.27
N TYR A 159 9.36 6.34 -19.39
CA TYR A 159 9.02 6.35 -17.97
C TYR A 159 7.98 7.41 -17.64
N GLY A 160 7.12 7.11 -16.67
CA GLY A 160 6.23 8.09 -16.05
C GLY A 160 6.97 8.88 -14.98
N ILE A 161 7.30 10.15 -15.27
CA ILE A 161 7.92 11.08 -14.32
C ILE A 161 6.81 11.79 -13.55
N PRO A 162 6.67 11.57 -12.24
CA PRO A 162 5.56 12.12 -11.48
C PRO A 162 5.65 13.64 -11.35
N THR A 163 4.52 14.33 -11.51
CA THR A 163 4.39 15.79 -11.39
C THR A 163 3.37 16.21 -10.35
N GLY A 164 2.50 15.29 -9.92
CA GLY A 164 1.46 15.53 -8.92
C GLY A 164 1.98 15.50 -7.48
N ILE A 165 1.50 14.53 -6.69
CA ILE A 165 1.81 14.40 -5.27
C ILE A 165 2.50 13.07 -4.93
N MET A 166 3.27 13.08 -3.84
CA MET A 166 3.54 11.88 -3.06
C MET A 166 2.34 11.63 -2.15
N GLY A 167 1.51 10.65 -2.52
CA GLY A 167 0.23 10.29 -1.93
C GLY A 167 0.35 9.32 -0.76
N PHE A 168 0.00 8.05 -0.98
CA PHE A 168 0.01 7.04 0.06
C PHE A 168 1.38 6.35 0.22
N SER A 169 1.66 5.85 1.42
CA SER A 169 2.93 5.13 1.73
C SER A 169 2.73 3.74 2.29
N ASP A 170 1.57 3.44 2.87
CA ASP A 170 1.25 2.11 3.37
C ASP A 170 -0.26 1.90 3.55
N ILE A 171 -0.66 0.63 3.62
CA ILE A 171 -2.04 0.19 3.80
C ILE A 171 -2.12 -1.07 4.66
N GLN A 172 -3.17 -1.15 5.47
CA GLN A 172 -3.57 -2.38 6.13
C GLN A 172 -5.10 -2.56 6.10
N VAL A 173 -5.54 -3.74 5.66
CA VAL A 173 -6.94 -4.19 5.73
C VAL A 173 -7.10 -5.03 7.00
N THR A 174 -7.80 -4.47 7.98
CA THR A 174 -8.14 -5.16 9.23
C THR A 174 -9.48 -5.88 9.11
N ASP A 175 -10.02 -6.39 10.21
CA ASP A 175 -11.33 -7.06 10.21
C ASP A 175 -12.48 -6.10 10.01
N SER A 176 -12.35 -4.86 10.53
CA SER A 176 -13.46 -3.90 10.52
C SER A 176 -13.21 -2.68 9.63
N ALA A 177 -11.95 -2.38 9.28
CA ALA A 177 -11.60 -1.16 8.56
C ALA A 177 -10.33 -1.28 7.71
N ILE A 178 -10.15 -0.32 6.81
CA ILE A 178 -8.94 -0.12 6.00
C ILE A 178 -8.20 1.10 6.53
N TYR A 179 -6.94 0.93 6.91
CA TYR A 179 -6.07 2.00 7.41
C TYR A 179 -5.02 2.31 6.35
N VAL A 180 -4.83 3.59 6.04
CA VAL A 180 -3.88 4.02 5.02
C VAL A 180 -3.06 5.20 5.51
N VAL A 181 -1.76 5.20 5.23
CA VAL A 181 -0.84 6.30 5.57
C VAL A 181 -0.75 7.27 4.41
N PHE A 182 -1.11 8.53 4.65
CA PHE A 182 -1.16 9.58 3.62
C PHE A 182 -0.17 10.72 3.90
N GLN A 183 0.56 11.10 2.85
CA GLN A 183 1.55 12.18 2.85
C GLN A 183 1.01 13.45 2.18
N GLY A 184 0.54 13.35 0.95
CA GLY A 184 -0.12 14.44 0.23
C GLY A 184 0.76 15.64 -0.13
N ARG A 185 2.08 15.45 -0.29
CA ARG A 185 2.99 16.56 -0.63
C ARG A 185 3.24 16.63 -2.13
N ALA A 186 3.13 17.82 -2.71
CA ALA A 186 3.40 18.02 -4.13
C ALA A 186 4.89 17.84 -4.47
N PHE A 187 5.18 17.17 -5.58
CA PHE A 187 6.57 16.96 -6.05
C PHE A 187 7.30 18.27 -6.29
N LYS A 188 6.61 19.29 -6.82
CA LYS A 188 7.17 20.64 -7.02
C LYS A 188 7.71 21.25 -5.73
N ASP A 189 7.02 21.06 -4.60
CA ASP A 189 7.40 21.62 -3.30
C ASP A 189 8.57 20.85 -2.71
N ILE A 190 8.57 19.51 -2.85
CA ILE A 190 9.69 18.64 -2.48
C ILE A 190 10.96 19.08 -3.23
N MET A 191 10.87 19.24 -4.55
CA MET A 191 12.00 19.67 -5.39
C MET A 191 12.48 21.08 -5.05
N GLN A 192 11.57 22.02 -4.79
CA GLN A 192 11.93 23.39 -4.41
C GLN A 192 12.68 23.42 -3.08
N LYS A 193 12.23 22.66 -2.08
CA LYS A 193 12.89 22.56 -0.78
C LYS A 193 14.26 21.89 -0.87
N ALA A 194 14.37 20.83 -1.67
CA ALA A 194 15.66 20.18 -1.95
C ALA A 194 16.67 21.15 -2.58
N LYS A 195 16.25 21.98 -3.55
CA LYS A 195 17.10 23.03 -4.16
C LYS A 195 17.54 24.10 -3.16
N GLN A 196 16.77 24.33 -2.10
CA GLN A 196 17.12 25.24 -1.00
C GLN A 196 18.03 24.57 0.06
N GLY A 197 18.41 23.30 -0.12
CA GLY A 197 19.14 22.53 0.86
C GLY A 197 18.30 22.11 2.08
N ILE A 198 16.97 22.20 1.99
CA ILE A 198 16.04 21.82 3.05
C ILE A 198 15.57 20.39 2.80
N ASN A 199 15.97 19.48 3.68
CA ASN A 199 15.45 18.12 3.70
C ASN A 199 14.11 18.09 4.43
N LEU A 200 13.06 17.71 3.73
CA LEU A 200 11.75 17.48 4.33
C LEU A 200 11.71 16.10 5.01
N PRO A 201 10.96 15.92 6.11
CA PRO A 201 10.78 14.61 6.73
C PRO A 201 10.16 13.62 5.75
N ASP A 202 10.62 12.38 5.70
CA ASP A 202 10.01 11.34 4.87
C ASP A 202 8.76 10.74 5.53
N GLY A 203 7.81 10.27 4.72
CA GLY A 203 6.57 9.65 5.16
C GLY A 203 5.36 10.59 5.30
N GLY A 204 4.23 9.98 5.69
CA GLY A 204 2.94 10.63 5.88
C GLY A 204 2.66 11.03 7.33
N GLN A 205 1.90 12.12 7.51
CA GLN A 205 1.49 12.62 8.85
C GLN A 205 0.04 12.27 9.18
N TYR A 206 -0.63 11.53 8.30
CA TYR A 206 -2.04 11.22 8.43
C TYR A 206 -2.26 9.72 8.28
N ILE A 207 -3.13 9.18 9.13
CA ILE A 207 -3.75 7.87 8.89
C ILE A 207 -5.22 8.11 8.59
N TYR A 208 -5.66 7.71 7.39
CA TYR A 208 -7.07 7.69 7.03
C TYR A 208 -7.63 6.30 7.30
N VAL A 209 -8.85 6.26 7.82
CA VAL A 209 -9.56 5.02 8.13
C VAL A 209 -10.84 4.99 7.32
N PHE A 210 -11.04 3.90 6.59
CA PHE A 210 -12.22 3.66 5.77
C PHE A 210 -12.95 2.40 6.24
N SER A 211 -14.26 2.32 5.99
CA SER A 211 -14.98 1.05 6.09
C SER A 211 -14.52 0.11 4.98
N LEU A 212 -14.90 -1.17 5.07
CA LEU A 212 -14.63 -2.16 4.03
C LEU A 212 -15.33 -1.83 2.70
N GLU A 213 -16.34 -0.94 2.71
CA GLU A 213 -17.04 -0.41 1.53
C GLU A 213 -16.50 0.98 1.11
N GLY A 214 -15.36 1.40 1.65
CA GLY A 214 -14.70 2.65 1.28
C GLY A 214 -15.37 3.92 1.78
N LYS A 215 -16.18 3.84 2.85
CA LYS A 215 -16.73 5.04 3.49
C LYS A 215 -15.69 5.63 4.43
N PRO A 216 -15.37 6.94 4.38
CA PRO A 216 -14.43 7.54 5.32
C PRO A 216 -14.99 7.49 6.74
N LEU A 217 -14.21 6.89 7.66
CA LEU A 217 -14.57 6.75 9.06
C LEU A 217 -13.83 7.75 9.94
N ARG A 218 -12.51 7.85 9.79
CA ARG A 218 -11.64 8.67 10.65
C ARG A 218 -10.42 9.21 9.90
N LYS A 219 -9.88 10.31 10.44
CA LYS A 219 -8.57 10.84 10.09
C LYS A 219 -7.78 11.10 11.37
N TYR A 220 -6.68 10.38 11.55
CA TYR A 220 -5.71 10.68 12.59
C TYR A 220 -4.67 11.66 12.05
N VAL A 221 -4.26 12.60 12.90
CA VAL A 221 -3.16 13.53 12.64
C VAL A 221 -2.07 13.18 13.64
N LEU A 222 -0.90 12.85 13.12
CA LEU A 222 0.22 12.35 13.91
C LEU A 222 1.18 13.49 14.27
N ASP A 223 1.87 13.36 15.39
CA ASP A 223 3.00 14.21 15.78
C ASP A 223 4.32 13.81 15.10
N HIS A 224 4.33 12.65 14.41
CA HIS A 224 5.44 12.17 13.59
C HIS A 224 5.05 11.99 12.11
N TYR A 225 6.07 11.94 11.26
CA TYR A 225 5.93 11.45 9.88
C TYR A 225 6.31 9.98 9.86
N ILE A 226 5.43 9.13 9.33
CA ILE A 226 5.57 7.68 9.36
C ILE A 226 5.52 7.10 7.95
N HIS A 227 6.20 5.98 7.73
CA HIS A 227 6.21 5.31 6.44
C HIS A 227 5.31 4.08 6.41
N GLY A 228 5.32 3.25 7.47
CA GLY A 228 4.49 2.05 7.56
C GLY A 228 3.72 1.92 8.87
N ILE A 229 2.72 1.04 8.89
CA ILE A 229 1.85 0.79 10.04
C ILE A 229 1.59 -0.72 10.26
N SER A 230 1.29 -1.06 11.51
CA SER A 230 0.67 -2.31 11.92
C SER A 230 -0.40 -2.03 12.96
N VAL A 231 -1.63 -2.41 12.67
CA VAL A 231 -2.84 -2.10 13.43
C VAL A 231 -3.33 -3.37 14.13
N ASP A 232 -3.48 -3.27 15.45
CA ASP A 232 -4.16 -4.24 16.31
C ASP A 232 -5.45 -3.58 16.84
N GLU A 233 -6.58 -3.86 16.17
CA GLU A 233 -7.87 -3.26 16.52
C GLU A 233 -8.37 -3.71 17.89
N GLN A 234 -8.08 -4.95 18.29
CA GLN A 234 -8.53 -5.51 19.57
C GLN A 234 -7.86 -4.79 20.74
N LYS A 235 -6.58 -4.45 20.60
CA LYS A 235 -5.84 -3.68 21.61
C LYS A 235 -5.95 -2.17 21.43
N GLY A 236 -6.49 -1.71 20.28
CA GLY A 236 -6.53 -0.30 19.93
C GLY A 236 -5.14 0.31 19.77
N ILE A 237 -4.20 -0.47 19.22
CA ILE A 237 -2.79 -0.10 19.04
C ILE A 237 -2.49 0.04 17.55
N ILE A 238 -1.73 1.08 17.20
CA ILE A 238 -1.06 1.20 15.90
C ILE A 238 0.44 1.32 16.16
N ILE A 239 1.21 0.35 15.69
CA ILE A 239 2.65 0.46 15.60
C ILE A 239 2.99 1.13 14.27
N ALA A 240 3.90 2.09 14.27
CA ALA A 240 4.29 2.82 13.06
C ALA A 240 5.81 2.95 12.98
N THR A 241 6.31 3.22 11.78
CA THR A 241 7.74 3.45 11.51
C THR A 241 8.03 4.90 11.13
N ASP A 242 8.77 5.63 11.96
CA ASP A 242 9.33 6.96 11.64
C ASP A 242 10.79 6.79 11.20
N VAL A 243 11.00 6.79 9.88
CA VAL A 243 12.34 6.60 9.27
C VAL A 243 13.25 7.82 9.44
N ASN A 244 12.78 8.90 10.07
CA ASN A 244 13.53 10.12 10.31
C ASN A 244 14.27 10.10 11.67
N LYS A 245 14.19 9.01 12.42
CA LYS A 245 14.71 8.86 13.78
C LYS A 245 15.54 7.58 13.93
N ASP A 246 16.52 7.62 14.83
CA ASP A 246 17.34 6.45 15.16
C ASP A 246 16.54 5.35 15.90
N GLU A 247 15.49 5.75 16.61
CA GLU A 247 14.49 4.87 17.22
C GLU A 247 13.20 4.93 16.37
N PRO A 248 13.08 4.13 15.30
CA PRO A 248 12.04 4.32 14.29
C PRO A 248 10.69 3.75 14.69
N ILE A 249 10.58 2.95 15.75
CA ILE A 249 9.33 2.28 16.13
C ILE A 249 8.54 3.16 17.09
N ILE A 250 7.31 3.50 16.70
CA ILE A 250 6.39 4.33 17.50
C ILE A 250 5.11 3.55 17.77
N GLU A 251 4.58 3.67 18.98
CA GLU A 251 3.28 3.10 19.37
C GLU A 251 2.25 4.21 19.59
N TYR A 252 1.10 4.09 18.92
CA TYR A 252 -0.08 4.92 19.12
C TYR A 252 -1.23 4.11 19.72
N ARG A 253 -2.01 4.72 20.62
CA ARG A 253 -3.20 4.11 21.24
C ARG A 253 -4.45 4.94 21.03
N TYR A 254 -5.43 4.41 20.29
CA TYR A 254 -6.62 5.15 19.89
C TYR A 254 -7.91 4.73 20.63
N HIS A 255 -7.79 3.79 21.57
CA HIS A 255 -8.85 3.45 22.54
C HIS A 255 -8.38 3.76 23.97
N SER A 256 -8.51 5.02 24.41
CA SER A 256 -8.67 5.31 25.84
C SER A 256 -9.44 6.61 26.05
N ALA A 257 -10.69 6.46 26.48
CA ALA A 257 -11.21 7.38 27.46
C ALA A 257 -10.40 7.15 28.75
N ALA A 258 -9.81 8.22 29.28
CA ALA A 258 -9.10 8.33 30.55
C ALA A 258 -7.57 8.12 30.57
N LYS A 259 -6.93 9.28 30.76
CA LYS A 259 -5.74 9.59 31.57
C LYS A 259 -4.35 9.14 31.09
N GLU A 260 -3.54 10.19 30.93
CA GLU A 260 -2.08 10.29 30.94
C GLU A 260 -1.35 10.02 29.61
N LYS A 261 -0.83 11.15 29.07
CA LYS A 261 0.11 11.32 27.95
C LYS A 261 -0.08 10.36 26.77
N THR A 262 -1.20 10.53 26.08
CA THR A 262 -1.45 9.86 24.80
C THR A 262 -1.09 10.83 23.66
N HIS A 263 -0.07 10.48 22.88
CA HIS A 263 0.46 11.22 21.70
C HIS A 263 -0.50 11.23 20.49
N LEU A 264 -1.82 11.18 20.72
CA LEU A 264 -2.82 11.29 19.68
C LEU A 264 -3.63 12.56 19.90
N VAL A 265 -3.32 13.61 19.13
CA VAL A 265 -4.12 14.83 19.11
C VAL A 265 -5.45 14.52 18.40
N ARG A 266 -6.53 14.82 19.12
CA ARG A 266 -7.93 14.56 18.79
C ARG A 266 -8.33 15.01 17.37
N ILE A 267 -9.15 14.16 16.77
CA ILE A 267 -9.75 14.15 15.41
C ILE A 267 -10.53 15.43 15.10
N LYS A 268 -10.32 16.02 13.92
CA LYS A 268 -11.30 16.94 13.28
C LYS A 268 -12.19 16.12 12.33
N ASN A 269 -13.49 16.05 12.61
CA ASN A 269 -14.50 15.53 11.68
C ASN A 269 -14.65 16.48 10.48
N LYS A 270 -13.75 16.39 9.50
CA LYS A 270 -13.97 16.94 8.16
C LYS A 270 -13.95 15.78 7.16
N PRO A 271 -14.88 15.72 6.20
CA PRO A 271 -14.82 14.74 5.12
C PRO A 271 -13.49 14.92 4.37
N VAL A 272 -12.79 13.81 4.14
CA VAL A 272 -11.41 13.77 3.61
C VAL A 272 -11.40 13.49 2.10
N LEU A 273 -12.39 12.79 1.58
CA LEU A 273 -12.54 12.46 0.15
C LEU A 273 -13.98 12.77 -0.30
N SER A 274 -14.14 13.22 -1.54
CA SER A 274 -15.45 13.38 -2.20
C SER A 274 -15.87 12.10 -2.90
N TYR A 275 -17.18 11.88 -2.99
CA TYR A 275 -17.78 10.75 -3.71
C TYR A 275 -17.68 10.98 -5.21
N ASP A 276 -17.28 9.94 -5.95
CA ASP A 276 -17.60 9.82 -7.36
C ASP A 276 -18.36 8.49 -7.53
N ASP A 277 -19.66 8.59 -7.83
CA ASP A 277 -20.57 7.46 -8.03
C ASP A 277 -20.61 7.03 -9.51
N SER A 278 -19.66 7.46 -10.35
CA SER A 278 -19.74 7.30 -11.81
C SER A 278 -19.19 5.99 -12.39
N VAL A 279 -18.91 4.96 -11.59
CA VAL A 279 -18.53 3.64 -12.11
C VAL A 279 -19.44 2.55 -11.52
N MET A 280 -20.63 2.41 -12.13
CA MET A 280 -21.38 1.15 -12.20
C MET A 280 -21.06 0.44 -13.51
#